data_AF-A0A958XT94-F1
#
_entry.id   AF-A0A958XT94-F1
#
_cell.length_a   1.000
_cell.length_b   1.000
_cell.length_c   1.000
_cell.angle_alpha   90.00
_cell.angle_beta   90.00
_cell.angle_gamma   90.00
#
_symmetry.space_group_name_H-M   'P 1'
#
loop_
_entity.id
_entity.type
_entity.pdbx_description
1 polymer ?
#
loop_
_entity_poly.entity_id
_entity_poly.type
_entity_poly.pdbx_seq_one_letter_code
_entity_poly.pdbx_strand_id
1 'polypeptide(L)'
;MKSIFPLLLSALFFVSCSRSMYYRPAANQPDVTDVIYTQGVPALRNSIQGCEVVAELTSRGATYMDLNLYIRNNSDSSFTFDPSGIEVHGYDRNGNRDAYRVFTAEQYIRHRDTRNAIIAGAVVVATVATVIAVSKNSGSSDIETPSRVTYDAVNFAYDLSWFLAWTIPMAAEEPPPAPPASSPDFLLRTHTLYPGEAVQGIVKLRANSEYDHKILVEVPVNGGYAQFVFDGAKQKF
;
A
#
# COMPACT_ATOMS: atom_id res chain seq x y z
N MET A 1 -9.52 4.34 -48.32
CA MET A 1 -9.69 4.63 -46.87
C MET A 1 -8.74 3.71 -46.11
N LYS A 2 -7.68 4.25 -45.50
CA LYS A 2 -6.65 3.44 -44.81
C LYS A 2 -7.15 3.10 -43.40
N SER A 3 -7.12 1.81 -43.07
CA SER A 3 -7.61 1.26 -41.80
C SER A 3 -6.70 1.71 -40.64
N ILE A 4 -7.17 2.69 -39.86
CA ILE A 4 -6.52 3.21 -38.64
C ILE A 4 -6.87 2.34 -37.42
N PHE A 5 -7.90 1.49 -37.54
CA PHE A 5 -8.45 0.64 -36.48
C PHE A 5 -7.47 -0.37 -35.84
N PRO A 6 -6.60 -1.09 -36.58
CA PRO A 6 -5.71 -2.08 -35.97
C PRO A 6 -4.55 -1.46 -35.17
N LEU A 7 -4.22 -0.18 -35.42
CA LEU A 7 -3.16 0.55 -34.73
C LEU A 7 -3.64 1.06 -33.36
N LEU A 8 -4.95 1.32 -33.22
CA LEU A 8 -5.57 1.74 -31.96
C LEU A 8 -5.85 0.54 -31.03
N LEU A 9 -6.18 -0.63 -31.61
CA LEU A 9 -6.37 -1.88 -30.85
C LEU A 9 -5.05 -2.45 -30.30
N SER A 10 -3.93 -2.26 -31.00
CA SER A 10 -2.61 -2.70 -30.52
C SER A 10 -2.04 -1.79 -29.42
N ALA A 11 -2.38 -0.51 -29.40
CA ALA A 11 -2.01 0.40 -28.31
C ALA A 11 -2.73 0.08 -26.97
N LEU A 12 -3.91 -0.56 -27.03
CA LEU A 12 -4.67 -0.95 -25.84
C LEU A 12 -4.07 -2.16 -25.08
N PHE A 13 -3.30 -3.02 -25.75
CA PHE A 13 -2.65 -4.19 -25.12
C PHE A 13 -1.30 -3.88 -24.46
N PHE A 14 -0.74 -2.68 -24.68
CA PHE A 14 0.49 -2.23 -24.00
C PHE A 14 0.22 -1.41 -22.73
N VAL A 15 -1.03 -1.37 -22.24
CA VAL A 15 -1.35 -0.80 -20.92
C VAL A 15 -0.92 -1.77 -19.82
N SER A 16 0.41 -1.85 -19.69
CA SER A 16 1.23 -2.12 -18.52
C SER A 16 0.51 -2.79 -17.34
N CYS A 17 0.74 -4.10 -17.17
CA CYS A 17 0.75 -4.71 -15.85
C CYS A 17 1.88 -4.06 -15.04
N SER A 18 1.60 -2.94 -14.37
CA SER A 18 2.53 -2.35 -13.39
C SER A 18 2.67 -3.34 -12.23
N ARG A 19 3.71 -4.17 -12.28
CA ARG A 19 3.95 -5.22 -11.29
C ARG A 19 4.27 -4.61 -9.93
N SER A 20 3.73 -5.22 -8.87
CA SER A 20 4.11 -4.90 -7.49
C SER A 20 5.57 -5.30 -7.26
N MET A 21 6.33 -4.40 -6.64
CA MET A 21 7.69 -4.64 -6.19
C MET A 21 7.71 -4.65 -4.67
N TYR A 22 8.45 -5.60 -4.09
CA TYR A 22 8.59 -5.74 -2.64
C TYR A 22 9.97 -5.30 -2.21
N TYR A 23 10.06 -4.61 -1.07
CA TYR A 23 11.37 -4.31 -0.50
C TYR A 23 11.88 -5.50 0.29
N ARG A 24 13.18 -5.75 0.19
CA ARG A 24 13.82 -6.82 0.97
C ARG A 24 14.01 -6.34 2.40
N PRO A 25 13.83 -7.20 3.40
CA PRO A 25 14.37 -6.97 4.74
C PRO A 25 15.86 -6.67 4.68
N ALA A 26 16.31 -5.66 5.41
CA ALA A 26 17.73 -5.40 5.57
C ALA A 26 18.40 -6.51 6.39
N ALA A 27 19.66 -6.80 6.07
CA ALA A 27 20.43 -7.83 6.76
C ALA A 27 20.60 -7.56 8.28
N ASN A 28 20.64 -6.28 8.66
CA ASN A 28 20.74 -5.85 10.06
C ASN A 28 19.45 -5.14 10.47
N GLN A 29 18.76 -5.69 11.47
CA GLN A 29 17.58 -5.09 12.10
C GLN A 29 17.97 -4.45 13.43
N PRO A 30 17.32 -3.33 13.83
CA PRO A 30 17.61 -2.62 15.07
C PRO A 30 17.16 -3.39 16.32
N ASP A 31 16.06 -4.12 16.21
CA ASP A 31 15.46 -4.92 17.29
C ASP A 31 15.46 -6.42 16.96
N VAL A 32 15.07 -7.26 17.92
CA VAL A 32 14.78 -8.69 17.69
C VAL A 32 13.61 -8.79 16.73
N THR A 33 13.94 -8.89 15.44
CA THR A 33 12.99 -8.89 14.34
C THR A 33 13.20 -10.16 13.52
N ASP A 34 12.15 -10.94 13.36
CA ASP A 34 12.16 -12.14 12.55
C ASP A 34 11.73 -11.83 11.12
N VAL A 35 12.49 -12.35 10.16
CA VAL A 35 12.07 -12.34 8.75
C VAL A 35 11.15 -13.53 8.53
N ILE A 36 9.90 -13.25 8.17
CA ILE A 36 8.90 -14.27 7.85
C ILE A 36 8.52 -14.16 6.38
N TYR A 37 8.22 -15.30 5.76
CA TYR A 37 7.84 -15.35 4.35
C TYR A 37 6.44 -15.89 4.23
N THR A 38 5.56 -15.13 3.58
CA THR A 38 4.26 -15.67 3.17
C THR A 38 4.12 -15.60 1.67
N GLN A 39 3.84 -16.76 1.06
CA GLN A 39 3.73 -16.91 -0.39
C GLN A 39 4.96 -16.39 -1.13
N GLY A 40 6.14 -16.45 -0.52
CA GLY A 40 7.40 -15.95 -1.08
C GLY A 40 7.61 -14.43 -0.93
N VAL A 41 6.68 -13.70 -0.32
CA VAL A 41 6.84 -12.29 0.01
C VAL A 41 7.45 -12.16 1.41
N PRO A 42 8.55 -11.43 1.57
CA PRO A 42 9.16 -11.23 2.88
C PRO A 42 8.42 -10.15 3.67
N ALA A 43 8.14 -10.44 4.94
CA ALA A 43 7.69 -9.48 5.93
C ALA A 43 8.59 -9.55 7.18
N LEU A 44 8.57 -8.49 7.97
CA LEU A 44 9.30 -8.40 9.22
C LEU A 44 8.33 -8.47 10.40
N ARG A 45 8.63 -9.29 11.39
CA ARG A 45 7.86 -9.43 12.63
C ARG A 45 8.69 -8.99 13.81
N ASN A 46 8.12 -8.13 14.65
CA ASN A 46 8.72 -7.66 15.89
C ASN A 46 7.69 -7.80 17.01
N SER A 47 8.14 -8.19 18.21
CA SER A 47 7.30 -8.26 19.41
C SER A 47 7.81 -7.28 20.44
N ILE A 48 7.02 -6.25 20.75
CA ILE A 48 7.41 -5.17 21.65
C ILE A 48 6.22 -4.75 22.53
N GLN A 49 6.46 -4.51 23.82
CA GLN A 49 5.43 -4.11 24.79
C GLN A 49 4.17 -5.01 24.78
N GLY A 50 4.36 -6.32 24.62
CA GLY A 50 3.24 -7.28 24.53
C GLY A 50 2.42 -7.15 23.24
N CYS A 51 2.92 -6.47 22.22
CA CYS A 51 2.26 -6.36 20.91
C CYS A 51 3.11 -7.07 19.86
N GLU A 52 2.47 -7.88 19.02
CA GLU A 52 3.09 -8.41 17.80
C GLU A 52 2.81 -7.44 16.66
N VAL A 53 3.86 -7.01 15.96
CA VAL A 53 3.76 -6.14 14.80
C VAL A 53 4.43 -6.82 13.62
N VAL A 54 3.69 -6.99 12.54
CA VAL A 54 4.21 -7.49 11.26
C VAL A 54 4.11 -6.39 10.22
N ALA A 55 5.21 -6.10 9.55
CA ALA A 55 5.33 -5.06 8.54
C ALA A 55 5.87 -5.62 7.22
N GLU A 56 5.21 -5.27 6.13
CA GLU A 56 5.66 -5.51 4.76
C GLU A 56 5.62 -4.21 3.98
N LEU A 57 6.66 -3.94 3.19
CA LEU A 57 6.75 -2.74 2.37
C LEU A 57 6.73 -3.09 0.89
N THR A 58 5.77 -2.51 0.17
CA THR A 58 5.59 -2.73 -1.28
C THR A 58 5.55 -1.41 -2.03
N SER A 59 5.83 -1.45 -3.32
CA SER A 59 5.81 -0.27 -4.17
C SER A 59 5.29 -0.61 -5.56
N ARG A 60 4.33 0.19 -6.03
CA ARG A 60 3.79 0.12 -7.39
C ARG A 60 4.11 1.43 -8.10
N GLY A 61 5.38 1.60 -8.45
CA GLY A 61 5.92 2.77 -9.14
C GLY A 61 7.01 3.47 -8.36
N ALA A 62 7.25 4.74 -8.68
CA ALA A 62 8.30 5.55 -8.04
C ALA A 62 7.77 6.42 -6.88
N THR A 63 6.48 6.75 -6.87
CA THR A 63 5.96 7.84 -6.02
C THR A 63 5.27 7.36 -4.75
N TYR A 64 4.59 6.21 -4.79
CA TYR A 64 3.83 5.69 -3.65
C TYR A 64 4.35 4.32 -3.24
N MET A 65 4.33 4.09 -1.92
CA MET A 65 4.58 2.80 -1.31
C MET A 65 3.42 2.44 -0.40
N ASP A 66 3.21 1.14 -0.25
CA ASP A 66 2.20 0.57 0.61
C ASP A 66 2.92 -0.13 1.75
N LEU A 67 2.71 0.36 2.96
CA LEU A 67 3.15 -0.29 4.19
C LEU A 67 1.98 -1.12 4.71
N ASN A 68 2.06 -2.42 4.52
CA ASN A 68 1.07 -3.37 5.02
C ASN A 68 1.43 -3.70 6.48
N LEU A 69 0.52 -3.41 7.41
CA LEU A 69 0.71 -3.62 8.85
C LEU A 69 -0.33 -4.56 9.44
N TYR A 70 0.12 -5.51 10.23
CA TYR A 70 -0.69 -6.32 11.12
C TYR A 70 -0.19 -6.09 12.54
N ILE A 71 -1.09 -5.73 13.44
CA ILE A 71 -0.77 -5.43 14.84
C ILE A 71 -1.72 -6.24 15.71
N ARG A 72 -1.18 -7.08 16.58
CA ARG A 72 -1.95 -7.87 17.55
C ARG A 72 -1.55 -7.47 18.96
N ASN A 73 -2.55 -7.20 19.79
CA ASN A 73 -2.36 -6.92 21.21
C ASN A 73 -2.34 -8.23 21.99
N ASN A 74 -1.14 -8.71 22.34
CA ASN A 74 -0.94 -9.87 23.22
C ASN A 74 -0.71 -9.45 24.69
N SER A 75 -0.93 -8.17 25.02
CA SER A 75 -0.80 -7.65 26.38
C SER A 75 -2.13 -7.75 27.14
N ASP A 76 -2.07 -7.57 28.46
CA ASP A 76 -3.25 -7.60 29.32
C ASP A 76 -4.01 -6.25 29.35
N SER A 77 -3.55 -5.24 28.60
CA SER A 77 -4.11 -3.88 28.58
C SER A 77 -4.56 -3.47 27.20
N SER A 78 -5.63 -2.68 27.10
CA SER A 78 -6.03 -2.06 25.83
C SER A 78 -5.13 -0.87 25.49
N PHE A 79 -4.85 -0.66 24.19
CA PHE A 79 -4.21 0.56 23.71
C PHE A 79 -4.85 1.06 22.43
N THR A 80 -4.75 2.37 22.17
CA THR A 80 -5.20 2.97 20.92
C THR A 80 -4.02 3.09 19.97
N PHE A 81 -4.09 2.38 18.85
CA PHE A 81 -3.17 2.53 17.74
C PHE A 81 -3.62 3.69 16.86
N ASP A 82 -2.71 4.62 16.56
CA ASP A 82 -2.94 5.72 15.63
C ASP A 82 -1.91 5.71 14.49
N PRO A 83 -2.35 5.44 13.24
CA PRO A 83 -1.45 5.46 12.07
C PRO A 83 -0.73 6.80 11.86
N SER A 84 -1.24 7.90 12.41
CA SER A 84 -0.62 9.22 12.25
C SER A 84 0.75 9.33 12.93
N GLY A 85 1.02 8.49 13.94
CA GLY A 85 2.30 8.45 14.64
C GLY A 85 3.36 7.54 14.00
N ILE A 86 3.05 6.90 12.87
CA ILE A 86 4.05 6.12 12.13
C ILE A 86 5.06 7.07 11.50
N GLU A 87 6.34 6.77 11.71
CA GLU A 87 7.44 7.50 11.10
C GLU A 87 8.15 6.61 10.07
N VAL A 88 8.36 7.14 8.88
CA VAL A 88 9.08 6.42 7.82
C VAL A 88 10.16 7.30 7.25
N HIS A 89 11.37 6.76 7.17
CA HIS A 89 12.54 7.50 6.73
C HIS A 89 13.31 6.72 5.68
N GLY A 90 13.58 7.41 4.58
CA GLY A 90 14.50 6.93 3.56
C GLY A 90 15.92 7.39 3.84
N TYR A 91 16.90 6.61 3.40
CA TYR A 91 18.30 6.97 3.40
C TYR A 91 18.85 6.95 1.97
N ASP A 92 19.67 7.94 1.64
CA ASP A 92 20.42 7.95 0.39
C ASP A 92 21.67 7.03 0.49
N ARG A 93 22.46 6.98 -0.59
CA ARG A 93 23.71 6.19 -0.62
C ARG A 93 24.80 6.73 0.31
N ASN A 94 24.70 8.00 0.71
CA ASN A 94 25.64 8.65 1.62
C ASN A 94 25.21 8.50 3.10
N GLY A 95 24.03 7.91 3.36
CA GLY A 95 23.45 7.79 4.69
C GLY A 95 22.68 9.02 5.17
N ASN A 96 22.42 10.01 4.30
CA ASN A 96 21.55 11.13 4.63
C ASN A 96 20.10 10.63 4.75
N ARG A 97 19.40 11.07 5.78
CA ARG A 97 18.02 10.67 6.10
C ARG A 97 17.04 11.74 5.61
N ASP A 98 15.95 11.31 4.99
CA ASP A 98 14.79 12.16 4.69
C ASP A 98 13.49 11.48 5.16
N ALA A 99 12.51 12.28 5.58
CA ALA A 99 11.24 11.78 6.06
C ALA A 99 10.27 11.56 4.91
N TYR A 100 9.71 10.36 4.81
CA TYR A 100 8.61 10.09 3.90
C TYR A 100 7.31 10.65 4.45
N ARG A 101 6.44 11.09 3.54
CA ARG A 101 5.11 11.53 3.95
C ARG A 101 4.21 10.32 4.14
N VAL A 102 3.83 10.09 5.38
CA VAL A 102 2.80 9.11 5.76
C VAL A 102 1.42 9.76 5.61
N PHE A 103 0.48 9.08 4.97
CA PHE A 103 -0.90 9.54 4.86
C PHE A 103 -1.79 8.78 5.83
N THR A 104 -2.61 9.50 6.59
CA THR A 104 -3.79 8.87 7.21
C THR A 104 -4.77 8.42 6.13
N ALA A 105 -5.66 7.48 6.47
CA ALA A 105 -6.68 6.99 5.53
C ALA A 105 -7.49 8.16 4.93
N GLU A 106 -7.94 9.11 5.75
CA GLU A 106 -8.74 10.26 5.34
C GLU A 106 -7.95 11.20 4.42
N GLN A 107 -6.67 11.43 4.71
CA GLN A 107 -5.80 12.24 3.88
C GLN A 107 -5.58 11.59 2.51
N TYR A 108 -5.35 10.28 2.48
CA TYR A 108 -5.14 9.55 1.24
C TYR A 108 -6.41 9.51 0.39
N ILE A 109 -7.58 9.23 0.97
CA ILE A 109 -8.87 9.24 0.27
C ILE A 109 -9.12 10.63 -0.33
N ARG A 110 -8.96 11.71 0.46
CA ARG A 110 -9.13 13.08 -0.04
C ARG A 110 -8.17 13.40 -1.19
N HIS A 111 -6.91 13.00 -1.06
CA HIS A 111 -5.90 13.21 -2.10
C HIS A 111 -6.23 12.45 -3.39
N ARG A 112 -6.63 11.18 -3.27
CA ARG A 112 -7.07 10.32 -4.37
C ARG A 112 -8.28 10.91 -5.07
N ASP A 113 -9.30 11.32 -4.32
CA ASP A 113 -10.55 11.83 -4.86
C ASP A 113 -10.35 13.18 -5.55
N THR A 114 -9.49 14.05 -4.99
CA THR A 114 -9.10 15.32 -5.64
C THR A 114 -8.38 15.06 -6.98
N ARG A 115 -7.44 14.10 -7.00
CA ARG A 115 -6.73 13.73 -8.23
C ARG A 115 -7.67 13.12 -9.27
N ASN A 116 -8.59 12.27 -8.85
CA ASN A 116 -9.59 11.66 -9.72
C ASN A 116 -10.55 12.71 -10.29
N ALA A 117 -10.97 13.69 -9.49
CA ALA A 117 -11.79 14.81 -9.94
C ALA A 117 -11.06 15.67 -10.97
N ILE A 118 -9.77 15.96 -10.78
CA ILE A 118 -8.94 16.68 -11.76
C ILE A 118 -8.83 15.90 -13.07
N ILE A 119 -8.56 14.59 -13.00
CA ILE A 119 -8.46 13.75 -14.20
C ILE A 119 -9.79 13.68 -14.93
N ALA A 120 -10.89 13.45 -14.22
CA ALA A 120 -12.23 13.46 -14.81
C ALA A 120 -12.56 14.81 -15.45
N GLY A 121 -12.23 15.92 -14.77
CA GLY A 121 -12.38 17.26 -15.32
C GLY A 121 -11.53 17.50 -16.56
N ALA A 122 -10.26 17.07 -16.56
CA ALA A 122 -9.36 17.20 -17.70
C ALA A 122 -9.81 16.34 -18.90
N VAL A 123 -10.31 15.12 -18.65
CA VAL A 123 -10.89 14.27 -19.69
C VAL A 123 -12.14 14.91 -20.27
N VAL A 124 -13.04 15.46 -19.45
CA VAL A 124 -14.24 16.18 -19.92
C VAL A 124 -13.87 17.41 -20.73
N VAL A 125 -12.88 18.20 -20.31
CA VAL A 125 -12.40 19.36 -21.08
C VAL A 125 -11.76 18.92 -22.39
N ALA A 126 -10.99 17.83 -22.39
CA ALA A 126 -10.39 17.28 -23.59
C ALA A 126 -11.45 16.70 -24.55
N THR A 127 -12.49 16.03 -24.05
CA THR A 127 -13.62 15.55 -24.87
C THR A 127 -14.47 16.70 -25.37
N VAL A 128 -14.74 17.74 -24.59
CA VAL A 128 -15.46 18.92 -25.08
C VAL A 128 -14.61 19.66 -26.13
N ALA A 129 -13.30 19.81 -25.92
CA ALA A 129 -12.40 20.41 -26.90
C ALA A 129 -12.30 19.58 -28.20
N THR A 130 -12.26 18.25 -28.10
CA THR A 130 -12.31 17.37 -29.28
C THR A 130 -13.69 17.35 -29.92
N VAL A 131 -14.80 17.40 -29.17
CA VAL A 131 -16.15 17.51 -29.72
C VAL A 131 -16.34 18.86 -30.41
N ILE A 132 -15.76 19.97 -29.93
CA ILE A 132 -15.79 21.26 -30.64
C ILE A 132 -14.89 21.24 -31.88
N ALA A 133 -13.76 20.54 -31.83
CA ALA A 133 -12.90 20.33 -33.00
C ALA A 133 -13.54 19.39 -34.04
N VAL A 134 -14.30 18.39 -33.60
CA VAL A 134 -14.98 17.37 -34.42
C VAL A 134 -16.41 17.80 -34.80
N SER A 135 -17.06 18.74 -34.11
CA SER A 135 -18.36 19.28 -34.55
C SER A 135 -18.23 20.16 -35.80
N LYS A 136 -17.00 20.50 -36.20
CA LYS A 136 -16.71 21.04 -37.54
C LYS A 136 -16.52 19.96 -38.61
N ASN A 137 -16.51 18.68 -38.22
CA ASN A 137 -16.33 17.56 -39.13
C ASN A 137 -16.99 16.27 -38.59
N SER A 138 -18.28 16.12 -38.88
CA SER A 138 -19.04 14.85 -38.95
C SER A 138 -19.33 14.02 -37.66
N GLY A 139 -20.62 13.76 -37.45
CA GLY A 139 -21.20 12.43 -37.18
C GLY A 139 -20.98 11.79 -35.80
N SER A 140 -22.05 11.68 -35.01
CA SER A 140 -22.13 11.08 -33.68
C SER A 140 -21.67 9.60 -33.61
N SER A 141 -20.92 9.26 -32.56
CA SER A 141 -20.97 7.92 -31.95
C SER A 141 -20.67 8.04 -30.46
N ASP A 142 -21.61 7.54 -29.65
CA ASP A 142 -21.54 7.48 -28.19
C ASP A 142 -20.33 6.67 -27.71
N ILE A 143 -19.62 7.20 -26.72
CA ILE A 143 -18.45 6.55 -26.08
C ILE A 143 -18.89 6.06 -24.70
N GLU A 144 -19.23 4.78 -24.61
CA GLU A 144 -19.30 4.08 -23.33
C GLU A 144 -17.91 4.00 -22.70
N THR A 145 -17.84 4.19 -21.38
CA THR A 145 -16.61 4.25 -20.60
C THR A 145 -16.42 2.95 -19.80
N PRO A 146 -15.50 2.02 -20.16
CA PRO A 146 -15.24 0.83 -19.36
C PRO A 146 -13.77 0.82 -18.89
N SER A 147 -13.47 1.36 -17.71
CA SER A 147 -12.11 1.27 -17.15
C SER A 147 -12.00 1.30 -15.62
N ARG A 148 -13.12 1.17 -14.90
CA ARG A 148 -13.10 1.17 -13.41
C ARG A 148 -13.08 -0.20 -12.74
N VAL A 149 -13.53 -1.28 -13.41
CA VAL A 149 -13.86 -2.54 -12.72
C VAL A 149 -12.67 -3.49 -12.56
N THR A 150 -11.66 -3.43 -13.44
CA THR A 150 -10.54 -4.40 -13.42
C THR A 150 -9.42 -4.03 -12.44
N TYR A 151 -9.34 -2.76 -12.02
CA TYR A 151 -8.27 -2.24 -11.15
C TYR A 151 -8.45 -2.64 -9.67
N ASP A 152 -9.68 -2.94 -9.23
CA ASP A 152 -9.97 -3.28 -7.84
C ASP A 152 -9.82 -4.79 -7.54
N ALA A 153 -10.16 -5.67 -8.48
CA ALA A 153 -10.27 -7.11 -8.18
C ALA A 153 -8.92 -7.82 -7.88
N VAL A 154 -7.84 -7.45 -8.58
CA VAL A 154 -6.51 -8.08 -8.40
C VAL A 154 -5.80 -7.55 -7.14
N ASN A 155 -6.03 -6.27 -6.79
CA ASN A 155 -5.54 -5.70 -5.54
C ASN A 155 -6.28 -6.30 -4.35
N PHE A 156 -7.60 -6.39 -4.45
CA PHE A 156 -8.42 -7.07 -3.46
C PHE A 156 -7.94 -8.50 -3.21
N ALA A 157 -7.68 -9.29 -4.26
CA ALA A 157 -7.21 -10.66 -4.08
C ALA A 157 -5.85 -10.76 -3.37
N TYR A 158 -4.91 -9.86 -3.67
CA TYR A 158 -3.61 -9.82 -3.01
C TYR A 158 -3.72 -9.34 -1.55
N ASP A 159 -4.42 -8.23 -1.32
CA ASP A 159 -4.66 -7.67 0.01
C ASP A 159 -5.42 -8.67 0.88
N LEU A 160 -6.35 -9.44 0.31
CA LEU A 160 -7.06 -10.55 0.98
C LEU A 160 -6.16 -11.76 1.25
N SER A 161 -5.23 -12.09 0.33
CA SER A 161 -4.29 -13.19 0.54
C SER A 161 -3.29 -12.87 1.66
N TRP A 162 -2.85 -11.61 1.72
CA TRP A 162 -2.05 -11.06 2.81
C TRP A 162 -2.87 -10.93 4.11
N PHE A 163 -4.16 -10.63 4.02
CA PHE A 163 -5.10 -10.62 5.15
C PHE A 163 -5.16 -11.98 5.85
N LEU A 164 -5.13 -13.08 5.10
CA LEU A 164 -5.20 -14.44 5.62
C LEU A 164 -3.81 -15.01 6.00
N ALA A 165 -2.73 -14.37 5.56
CA ALA A 165 -1.36 -14.84 5.73
C ALA A 165 -0.85 -14.75 7.18
N TRP A 166 -1.24 -13.70 7.91
CA TRP A 166 -0.59 -13.33 9.17
C TRP A 166 -1.45 -13.57 10.41
N THR A 167 -2.60 -14.19 10.24
CA THR A 167 -3.42 -14.75 11.32
C THR A 167 -2.97 -16.14 11.75
N ILE A 168 -1.81 -16.61 11.27
CA ILE A 168 -1.28 -17.94 11.63
C ILE A 168 -0.63 -17.85 13.02
N PRO A 169 -1.09 -18.63 14.01
CA PRO A 169 -0.60 -18.56 15.38
C PRO A 169 0.89 -18.91 15.48
N MET A 170 1.56 -18.33 16.48
CA MET A 170 3.00 -18.49 16.71
C MET A 170 3.34 -19.89 17.25
N ALA A 171 2.36 -20.56 17.88
CA ALA A 171 2.47 -21.91 18.42
C ALA A 171 1.25 -22.75 17.98
N ALA A 172 1.47 -24.04 17.71
CA ALA A 172 0.43 -24.98 17.28
C ALA A 172 -0.68 -25.22 18.32
N GLU A 173 -0.44 -24.83 19.58
CA GLU A 173 -1.40 -24.98 20.69
C GLU A 173 -2.23 -23.72 20.96
N GLU A 174 -1.94 -22.61 20.28
CA GLU A 174 -2.72 -21.38 20.45
C GLU A 174 -4.00 -21.45 19.60
N PRO A 175 -5.19 -21.14 20.18
CA PRO A 175 -6.40 -21.04 19.38
C PRO A 175 -6.20 -20.03 18.24
N PRO A 176 -6.78 -20.27 17.05
CA PRO A 176 -6.62 -19.37 15.93
C PRO A 176 -7.06 -17.96 16.35
N PRO A 177 -6.23 -16.93 16.11
CA PRO A 177 -6.54 -15.57 16.54
C PRO A 177 -7.84 -15.10 15.89
N ALA A 178 -8.56 -14.22 16.59
CA ALA A 178 -9.72 -13.54 16.01
C ALA A 178 -9.29 -12.81 14.72
N PRO A 179 -10.13 -12.81 13.67
CA PRO A 179 -9.81 -12.09 12.45
C PRO A 179 -9.57 -10.61 12.78
N PRO A 180 -8.50 -10.00 12.24
CA PRO A 180 -8.16 -8.63 12.58
C PRO A 180 -9.24 -7.68 12.10
N ALA A 181 -9.47 -6.62 12.87
CA ALA A 181 -10.29 -5.51 12.43
C ALA A 181 -9.68 -4.89 11.17
N SER A 182 -10.49 -4.76 10.13
CA SER A 182 -10.11 -4.11 8.87
C SER A 182 -11.20 -3.21 8.35
N SER A 183 -10.78 -2.25 7.53
CA SER A 183 -11.67 -1.33 6.85
C SER A 183 -12.03 -1.85 5.44
N PRO A 184 -13.18 -1.45 4.89
CA PRO A 184 -13.62 -1.91 3.56
C PRO A 184 -12.71 -1.45 2.42
N ASP A 185 -11.89 -0.41 2.65
CA ASP A 185 -10.89 0.09 1.70
C ASP A 185 -9.46 -0.37 2.04
N PHE A 186 -9.32 -1.28 3.01
CA PHE A 186 -8.06 -1.80 3.56
C PHE A 186 -7.12 -0.74 4.16
N LEU A 187 -7.50 0.54 4.19
CA LEU A 187 -6.68 1.59 4.77
C LEU A 187 -6.74 1.54 6.29
N LEU A 188 -5.58 1.54 6.92
CA LEU A 188 -5.46 1.49 8.36
C LEU A 188 -5.95 2.80 8.98
N ARG A 189 -6.80 2.69 10.00
CA ARG A 189 -7.37 3.82 10.75
C ARG A 189 -7.05 3.68 12.23
N THR A 190 -7.23 4.77 12.97
CA THR A 190 -7.13 4.76 14.42
C THR A 190 -8.07 3.70 14.99
N HIS A 191 -7.53 2.82 15.83
CA HIS A 191 -8.28 1.69 16.39
C HIS A 191 -7.82 1.40 17.81
N THR A 192 -8.76 1.16 18.72
CA THR A 192 -8.44 0.70 20.07
C THR A 192 -8.45 -0.82 20.07
N LEU A 193 -7.30 -1.42 20.37
CA LEU A 193 -7.12 -2.86 20.46
C LEU A 193 -7.26 -3.30 21.91
N TYR A 194 -8.25 -4.14 22.19
CA TYR A 194 -8.37 -4.87 23.45
C TYR A 194 -7.41 -6.08 23.48
N PRO A 195 -7.11 -6.66 24.66
CA PRO A 195 -6.31 -7.88 24.77
C PRO A 195 -6.82 -9.00 23.85
N GLY A 196 -5.91 -9.58 23.06
CA GLY A 196 -6.18 -10.64 22.09
C GLY A 196 -6.67 -10.15 20.72
N GLU A 197 -7.01 -8.88 20.58
CA GLU A 197 -7.46 -8.32 19.30
C GLU A 197 -6.30 -7.96 18.38
N ALA A 198 -6.59 -7.93 17.08
CA ALA A 198 -5.66 -7.49 16.06
C ALA A 198 -6.32 -6.49 15.12
N VAL A 199 -5.52 -5.63 14.51
CA VAL A 199 -5.91 -4.73 13.42
C VAL A 199 -4.95 -4.93 12.27
N GLN A 200 -5.48 -4.84 11.05
CA GLN A 200 -4.69 -5.01 9.84
C GLN A 200 -5.11 -4.01 8.78
N GLY A 201 -4.14 -3.52 8.01
CA GLY A 201 -4.42 -2.61 6.92
C GLY A 201 -3.16 -2.01 6.31
N ILE A 202 -3.40 -1.13 5.34
CA ILE A 202 -2.41 -0.49 4.51
C ILE A 202 -2.27 0.97 4.94
N VAL A 203 -1.04 1.39 5.14
CA VAL A 203 -0.66 2.78 5.31
C VAL A 203 0.02 3.25 4.03
N LYS A 204 -0.51 4.31 3.43
CA LYS A 204 0.03 4.86 2.18
C LYS A 204 1.16 5.82 2.48
N LEU A 205 2.27 5.65 1.78
CA LEU A 205 3.47 6.46 1.92
C LEU A 205 3.78 7.16 0.60
N ARG A 206 4.23 8.41 0.66
CA ARG A 206 4.87 9.08 -0.48
C ARG A 206 6.38 8.95 -0.36
N ALA A 207 6.96 8.21 -1.28
CA ALA A 207 8.39 8.02 -1.40
C ALA A 207 9.08 9.30 -1.91
N ASN A 208 10.31 9.50 -1.46
CA ASN A 208 11.30 10.30 -2.16
C ASN A 208 12.30 9.36 -2.85
N SER A 209 12.31 9.33 -4.18
CA SER A 209 13.13 8.37 -4.94
C SER A 209 14.64 8.55 -4.74
N GLU A 210 15.08 9.71 -4.24
CA GLU A 210 16.50 9.95 -3.92
C GLU A 210 16.96 9.23 -2.65
N TYR A 211 16.01 8.82 -1.78
CA TYR A 211 16.27 8.25 -0.46
C TYR A 211 15.78 6.80 -0.34
N ASP A 212 15.78 6.06 -1.45
CA ASP A 212 15.24 4.71 -1.49
C ASP A 212 16.26 3.60 -1.17
N HIS A 213 17.51 3.93 -0.81
CA HIS A 213 18.58 2.95 -0.62
C HIS A 213 18.35 2.05 0.60
N LYS A 214 17.82 2.63 1.67
CA LYS A 214 17.42 1.96 2.91
C LYS A 214 16.24 2.69 3.49
N ILE A 215 15.27 1.97 4.06
CA ILE A 215 14.04 2.54 4.60
C ILE A 215 13.87 2.04 6.02
N LEU A 216 13.80 2.97 6.98
CA LEU A 216 13.43 2.70 8.36
C LEU A 216 11.95 3.02 8.53
N VAL A 217 11.20 2.09 9.11
CA VAL A 217 9.79 2.23 9.48
C VAL A 217 9.69 2.07 10.99
N GLU A 218 9.07 3.03 11.66
CA GLU A 218 8.86 3.05 13.10
C GLU A 218 7.35 3.08 13.36
N VAL A 219 6.83 2.02 13.97
CA VAL A 219 5.40 1.84 14.22
C VAL A 219 5.13 2.01 15.73
N PRO A 220 4.38 3.04 16.15
CA PRO A 220 4.08 3.24 17.57
C PRO A 220 3.07 2.19 18.05
N VAL A 221 3.44 1.43 19.07
CA VAL A 221 2.57 0.43 19.70
C VAL A 221 2.76 0.41 21.21
N ASN A 222 1.65 0.54 21.94
CA ASN A 222 1.60 0.46 23.40
C ASN A 222 2.71 1.25 24.14
N GLY A 223 3.00 2.49 23.70
CA GLY A 223 4.02 3.35 24.30
C GLY A 223 5.47 3.08 23.88
N GLY A 224 5.71 2.08 23.02
CA GLY A 224 7.00 1.82 22.37
C GLY A 224 6.93 1.99 20.84
N TYR A 225 8.05 1.75 20.17
CA TYR A 225 8.15 1.77 18.71
C TYR A 225 8.70 0.44 18.21
N ALA A 226 7.94 -0.27 17.39
CA ALA A 226 8.47 -1.39 16.62
C ALA A 226 9.23 -0.83 15.41
N GLN A 227 10.53 -1.12 15.33
CA GLN A 227 11.37 -0.64 14.25
C GLN A 227 11.62 -1.74 13.22
N PHE A 228 11.52 -1.38 11.93
CA PHE A 228 11.72 -2.26 10.81
C PHE A 228 12.59 -1.60 9.76
N VAL A 229 13.56 -2.34 9.22
CA VAL A 229 14.47 -1.83 8.22
C VAL A 229 14.38 -2.63 6.94
N PHE A 230 14.11 -1.94 5.84
CA PHE A 230 14.05 -2.51 4.50
C PHE A 230 15.21 -1.98 3.65
N ASP A 231 15.81 -2.86 2.86
CA ASP A 231 16.78 -2.49 1.82
C ASP A 231 16.06 -2.02 0.56
N GLY A 232 16.63 -1.00 -0.10
CA GLY A 232 16.12 -0.43 -1.34
C GLY A 232 16.05 -1.39 -2.53
N ALA A 233 16.70 -2.55 -2.43
CA ALA A 233 16.71 -3.56 -3.47
C ALA A 233 15.32 -4.21 -3.63
N LYS A 234 14.53 -3.68 -4.55
CA LYS A 234 13.21 -4.22 -4.91
C LYS A 234 13.32 -5.62 -5.51
N GLN A 235 12.54 -6.58 -5.01
CA GLN A 235 12.32 -7.88 -5.65
C GLN A 235 11.05 -7.86 -6.49
N LYS A 236 11.13 -8.56 -7.62
CA LYS A 236 9.95 -8.89 -8.44
C LYS A 236 9.40 -10.23 -7.99
N PHE A 237 8.08 -10.34 -8.01
CA PHE A 237 7.35 -11.59 -8.05
C PHE A 237 7.03 -11.95 -9.51
#